data_AF-M0MX01-F1
#
_entry.id   AF-M0MX01-F1
#
_cell.length_a   1.000
_cell.length_b   1.000
_cell.length_c   1.000
_cell.angle_alpha   90.00
_cell.angle_beta   90.00
_cell.angle_gamma   90.00
#
_symmetry.space_group_name_H-M   'P 1'
#
loop_
_entity.id
_entity.type
_entity.pdbx_description
1 polymer ?
#
loop_
_entity_poly.entity_id
_entity_poly.type
_entity_poly.pdbx_seq_one_letter_code
_entity_poly.pdbx_strand_id
1 'polypeptide(L)'
;MTPTLQQFDDRDGDALSRYEYDASVVYAADIGSDADEATVDIVDNTVMIVSGDEQADFEIPESGTAEATINNGVLTVEVTQ
;
A
#
# COMPACT_ATOMS: atom_id res chain seq x y z
N MET A 1 -5.35 11.75 17.34
CA MET A 1 -4.09 12.15 16.71
C MET A 1 -4.37 12.73 15.34
N THR A 2 -3.54 13.66 14.86
CA THR A 2 -3.49 14.07 13.45
C THR A 2 -2.30 13.34 12.82
N PRO A 3 -2.50 12.48 11.80
CA PRO A 3 -1.38 11.79 11.14
C PRO A 3 -0.50 12.77 10.37
N THR A 4 0.78 12.42 10.22
CA THR A 4 1.70 13.14 9.32
C THR A 4 1.63 12.51 7.93
N LEU A 5 1.22 13.29 6.92
CA LEU A 5 1.12 12.85 5.53
C LEU A 5 2.42 13.15 4.76
N GLN A 6 3.03 12.13 4.16
CA GLN A 6 4.02 12.27 3.10
C GLN A 6 3.46 11.68 1.81
N GLN A 7 3.48 12.45 0.72
CA GLN A 7 3.12 11.97 -0.62
C GLN A 7 4.39 11.73 -1.42
N PHE A 8 4.50 10.57 -2.04
CA PHE A 8 5.55 10.25 -3.00
C PHE A 8 4.94 10.31 -4.41
N ASP A 9 5.54 11.13 -5.27
CA ASP A 9 5.20 11.24 -6.69
C ASP A 9 6.21 10.34 -7.42
N ASP A 10 6.01 9.04 -7.33
CA ASP A 10 6.76 8.09 -8.14
C ASP A 10 6.24 8.17 -9.57
N ARG A 11 7.17 8.28 -10.52
CA ARG A 11 7.02 8.92 -11.84
C ARG A 11 6.13 8.19 -12.86
N ASP A 12 5.26 7.30 -12.40
CA ASP A 12 4.38 6.46 -13.22
C ASP A 12 2.90 6.53 -12.84
N GLY A 13 2.49 7.52 -12.02
CA GLY A 13 1.08 7.96 -11.95
C GLY A 13 0.27 7.49 -10.75
N ASP A 14 0.79 6.59 -9.92
CA ASP A 14 0.12 6.14 -8.70
C ASP A 14 0.64 6.92 -7.50
N ALA A 15 -0.16 7.87 -7.01
CA ALA A 15 0.19 8.70 -5.86
C ALA A 15 0.20 7.86 -4.58
N LEU A 16 1.38 7.44 -4.12
CA LEU A 16 1.55 6.75 -2.85
C LEU A 16 1.47 7.76 -1.69
N SER A 17 0.49 7.60 -0.83
CA SER A 17 0.29 8.37 0.38
C SER A 17 0.74 7.58 1.61
N ARG A 18 1.61 8.16 2.44
CA ARG A 18 2.08 7.57 3.70
C ARG A 18 1.61 8.39 4.89
N TYR A 19 1.03 7.72 5.88
CA TYR A 19 0.51 8.29 7.11
C TYR A 19 1.22 7.67 8.31
N GLU A 20 1.86 8.51 9.12
CA GLU A 20 2.50 8.07 10.36
C GLU A 20 1.59 8.31 11.57
N TYR A 21 1.46 7.29 12.40
CA TYR A 21 0.81 7.28 13.71
C TYR A 21 1.82 6.84 14.78
N ASP A 22 1.50 7.02 16.06
CA ASP A 22 2.45 6.71 17.15
C ASP A 22 2.85 5.22 17.22
N ALA A 23 1.99 4.31 16.74
CA ALA A 23 2.22 2.86 16.82
C ALA A 23 2.10 2.14 15.46
N SER A 24 1.84 2.88 14.38
CA SER A 24 1.67 2.30 13.05
C SER A 24 1.99 3.28 11.94
N VAL A 25 2.25 2.72 10.76
CA VAL A 25 2.38 3.47 9.51
C VAL A 25 1.43 2.88 8.49
N VAL A 26 0.69 3.75 7.81
CA VAL A 26 -0.27 3.35 6.78
C VAL A 26 0.20 3.88 5.43
N TYR A 27 0.25 3.00 4.43
CA TYR A 27 0.47 3.33 3.03
C TYR A 27 -0.85 3.19 2.29
N ALA A 28 -1.15 4.14 1.40
CA ALA A 28 -2.32 4.09 0.53
C ALA A 28 -1.91 4.43 -0.90
N ALA A 29 -2.25 3.56 -1.85
CA ALA A 29 -2.03 3.78 -3.27
C ALA A 29 -3.35 3.60 -4.03
N ASP A 30 -3.64 4.50 -4.96
CA ASP A 30 -4.63 4.24 -5.99
C ASP A 30 -4.02 3.24 -6.98
N ILE A 31 -4.73 2.13 -7.23
CA ILE A 31 -4.33 1.09 -8.17
C ILE A 31 -5.35 0.94 -9.31
N GLY A 32 -6.23 1.94 -9.47
CA GLY A 32 -7.22 2.02 -10.53
C GLY A 32 -8.50 1.24 -10.26
N SER A 33 -9.56 1.63 -10.98
CA SER A 33 -10.91 1.02 -10.85
C SER A 33 -11.01 -0.41 -11.35
N ASP A 34 -10.06 -0.87 -12.18
CA ASP A 34 -10.03 -2.25 -12.66
C ASP A 34 -9.50 -3.24 -11.60
N ALA A 35 -9.05 -2.72 -10.44
CA ALA A 35 -8.51 -3.52 -9.35
C ALA A 35 -9.59 -4.18 -8.46
N ASP A 36 -10.86 -4.17 -8.84
CA ASP A 36 -11.91 -4.92 -8.12
C ASP A 36 -11.62 -6.44 -8.08
N GLU A 37 -10.89 -6.96 -9.07
CA GLU A 37 -10.44 -8.35 -9.13
C GLU A 37 -8.98 -8.53 -8.67
N ALA A 38 -8.33 -7.45 -8.24
CA ALA A 38 -6.94 -7.52 -7.81
C ALA A 38 -6.81 -8.24 -6.46
N THR A 39 -5.72 -8.98 -6.33
CA THR A 39 -5.35 -9.65 -5.09
C THR A 39 -4.08 -9.04 -4.54
N VAL A 40 -3.97 -9.03 -3.21
CA VAL A 40 -2.77 -8.57 -2.52
C VAL A 40 -2.31 -9.61 -1.51
N ASP A 41 -1.00 -9.81 -1.44
CA ASP A 41 -0.35 -10.64 -0.43
C ASP A 41 0.92 -9.93 0.08
N ILE A 42 1.40 -10.32 1.25
CA ILE A 42 2.64 -9.79 1.83
C ILE A 42 3.57 -10.95 2.17
N VAL A 43 4.76 -10.90 1.59
CA VAL A 43 5.83 -11.88 1.85
C VAL A 43 7.11 -11.12 2.15
N ASP A 44 7.73 -11.38 3.30
CA ASP A 44 9.02 -10.78 3.71
C ASP A 44 9.06 -9.25 3.47
N ASN A 45 8.09 -8.52 4.03
CA ASN A 45 7.94 -7.06 3.89
C ASN A 45 7.75 -6.54 2.47
N THR A 46 7.51 -7.42 1.49
CA THR A 46 7.16 -7.05 0.12
C THR A 46 5.66 -7.23 -0.09
N VAL A 47 5.00 -6.17 -0.55
CA VAL A 47 3.60 -6.19 -0.96
C VAL A 47 3.55 -6.62 -2.41
N MET A 48 2.74 -7.64 -2.71
CA MET A 48 2.59 -8.18 -4.05
C MET A 48 1.14 -7.98 -4.50
N ILE A 49 0.94 -7.32 -5.63
CA ILE A 49 -0.39 -7.06 -6.20
C ILE A 49 -0.48 -7.76 -7.55
N VAL A 50 -1.58 -8.47 -7.77
CA VAL A 50 -1.86 -9.13 -9.04
C VAL A 50 -3.26 -8.72 -9.51
N SER A 51 -3.36 -8.17 -10.72
CA SER A 51 -4.60 -7.76 -11.37
C SER A 51 -4.61 -8.25 -12.82
N GLY A 52 -5.38 -9.31 -13.10
CA GLY A 52 -5.38 -9.95 -14.42
C GLY A 52 -4.00 -10.43 -14.84
N ASP A 53 -3.46 -9.87 -15.91
CA ASP A 53 -2.11 -10.15 -16.44
C ASP A 53 -1.02 -9.20 -15.90
N GLU A 54 -1.40 -8.20 -15.13
CA GLU A 54 -0.51 -7.19 -14.55
C GLU A 54 -0.13 -7.55 -13.12
N GLN A 55 1.15 -7.34 -12.79
CA GLN A 55 1.72 -7.55 -11.48
C GLN A 55 2.59 -6.36 -11.10
N ALA A 56 2.49 -5.94 -9.85
CA ALA A 56 3.36 -4.95 -9.24
C ALA A 56 3.77 -5.41 -7.84
N ASP A 57 4.96 -4.97 -7.41
CA ASP A 57 5.46 -5.21 -6.06
C ASP A 57 6.19 -3.99 -5.53
N PHE A 58 6.18 -3.83 -4.20
CA PHE A 58 6.98 -2.83 -3.52
C PHE A 58 7.37 -3.26 -2.12
N GLU A 59 8.51 -2.76 -1.66
CA GLU A 59 9.05 -3.04 -0.34
C GLU A 59 8.51 -2.04 0.68
N ILE A 60 8.14 -2.54 1.86
CA ILE A 60 7.77 -1.71 3.00
C ILE A 60 9.04 -1.46 3.84
N PRO A 61 9.50 -0.21 3.99
CA PRO A 61 10.73 0.10 4.73
C PRO A 61 10.58 -0.09 6.25
N GLU A 62 9.34 -0.18 6.74
CA GLU A 62 9.03 -0.31 8.16
C GLU A 62 9.19 -1.77 8.60
N SER A 63 9.77 -1.98 9.78
CA SER A 63 9.76 -3.27 10.45
C SER A 63 8.46 -3.41 11.27
N GLY A 64 7.81 -4.57 11.22
CA GLY A 64 6.57 -4.79 11.95
C GLY A 64 5.69 -5.87 11.35
N THR A 65 4.46 -5.97 11.87
CA THR A 65 3.42 -6.81 11.26
C THR A 65 2.66 -5.97 10.24
N ALA A 66 2.69 -6.41 8.98
CA ALA A 66 2.05 -5.73 7.88
C ALA A 66 0.77 -6.46 7.43
N GLU A 67 -0.29 -5.70 7.19
CA GLU A 67 -1.57 -6.18 6.67
C GLU A 67 -1.99 -5.33 5.47
N ALA A 68 -2.44 -5.97 4.39
CA ALA A 68 -2.86 -5.28 3.18
C ALA A 68 -4.32 -5.57 2.84
N THR A 69 -5.00 -4.56 2.28
CA THR A 69 -6.36 -4.67 1.78
C THR A 69 -6.55 -3.79 0.55
N ILE A 70 -7.41 -4.23 -0.38
CA ILE A 70 -7.83 -3.45 -1.54
C ILE A 70 -9.32 -3.14 -1.36
N ASN A 71 -9.69 -1.87 -1.44
CA ASN A 71 -11.08 -1.44 -1.37
C ASN A 71 -11.35 -0.36 -2.42
N ASN A 72 -12.24 -0.64 -3.37
CA ASN A 72 -12.67 0.29 -4.43
C ASN A 72 -11.47 0.90 -5.19
N GLY A 73 -10.51 0.07 -5.61
CA GLY A 73 -9.32 0.52 -6.33
C GLY A 73 -8.23 1.16 -5.46
N VAL A 74 -8.40 1.19 -4.13
CA VAL A 74 -7.36 1.71 -3.22
C VAL A 74 -6.72 0.57 -2.45
N LEU A 75 -5.42 0.37 -2.67
CA LEU A 75 -4.58 -0.46 -1.83
C LEU A 75 -4.25 0.29 -0.55
N THR A 76 -4.52 -0.32 0.60
CA THR A 76 -4.09 0.15 1.91
C THR A 76 -3.21 -0.91 2.56
N VAL A 77 -2.04 -0.50 3.06
CA VAL A 77 -1.11 -1.34 3.81
C VAL A 77 -0.87 -0.71 5.16
N GLU A 78 -1.23 -1.42 6.23
CA GLU A 78 -0.98 -0.98 7.61
C GLU A 78 0.18 -1.80 8.19
N VAL A 79 1.17 -1.11 8.77
CA VAL A 79 2.28 -1.72 9.48
C VAL A 79 2.20 -1.33 10.94
N THR A 80 2.08 -2.32 11.81
CA THR A 80 2.11 -2.16 13.27
C THR A 80 3.49 -2.56 13.82
N GLN A 81 4.05 -1.70 14.67
CA GLN A 81 5.40 -1.87 15.24
C GLN A 81 5.43 -2.83 16.44
#